data_AF-A0A2V8GUW0-F1
#
_entry.id   AF-A0A2V8GUW0-F1
#
_cell.length_a   1.000
_cell.length_b   1.000
_cell.length_c   1.000
_cell.angle_alpha   90.00
_cell.angle_beta   90.00
_cell.angle_gamma   90.00
#
_symmetry.space_group_name_H-M   'P 1'
#
loop_
_entity.id
_entity.type
_entity.pdbx_description
1 polymer ?
#
loop_
_entity_poly.entity_id
_entity_poly.type
_entity_poly.pdbx_seq_one_letter_code
_entity_poly.pdbx_strand_id
1 'polypeptide(L)'
;IWAITVGSNMARATPFAGHEGPGSALMKLGDIAFVNNQSDARFALLGGRFVGEAALLRFYVLHCVGLPLVAGFLMAIHFWRIRRDGGISGPL
;
A
#
# COMPACT_ATOMS: atom_id res chain seq x y z
N ILE A 1 -13.05 -10.83 8.53
CA ILE A 1 -12.31 -11.44 7.40
C ILE A 1 -12.77 -10.94 6.03
N TRP A 2 -14.09 -10.83 5.77
CA TRP A 2 -14.65 -10.40 4.48
C TRP A 2 -14.10 -9.08 3.92
N ALA A 3 -14.00 -8.01 4.72
CA ALA A 3 -13.48 -6.73 4.24
C ALA A 3 -12.02 -6.83 3.74
N ILE A 4 -11.18 -7.60 4.44
CA ILE A 4 -9.78 -7.85 4.04
C ILE A 4 -9.75 -8.65 2.73
N THR A 5 -10.62 -9.66 2.60
CA THR A 5 -10.74 -10.44 1.36
C THR A 5 -11.17 -9.56 0.18
N VAL A 6 -12.18 -8.69 0.36
CA VAL A 6 -12.65 -7.78 -0.69
C VAL A 6 -11.57 -6.75 -1.05
N GLY A 7 -10.97 -6.08 -0.05
CA GLY A 7 -9.93 -5.09 -0.30
C GLY A 7 -8.67 -5.68 -0.95
N SER A 8 -8.25 -6.88 -0.52
CA SER A 8 -7.11 -7.57 -1.13
C SER A 8 -7.42 -8.13 -2.53
N ASN A 9 -8.68 -8.45 -2.84
CA ASN A 9 -9.10 -8.74 -4.22
C ASN A 9 -8.96 -7.51 -5.12
N MET A 10 -9.33 -6.32 -4.63
CA MET A 10 -9.19 -5.07 -5.40
C MET A 10 -7.71 -4.76 -5.71
N ALA A 11 -6.78 -5.12 -4.82
CA ALA A 11 -5.34 -4.94 -5.05
C ALA A 11 -4.79 -5.71 -6.27
N ARG A 12 -5.49 -6.76 -6.74
CA ARG A 12 -5.10 -7.47 -7.97
C ARG A 12 -5.32 -6.66 -9.24
N ALA A 13 -6.20 -5.66 -9.19
CA ALA A 13 -6.53 -4.79 -10.30
C ALA A 13 -5.65 -3.52 -10.34
N THR A 14 -4.68 -3.37 -9.42
CA THR A 14 -3.81 -2.19 -9.37
C THR A 14 -2.98 -2.09 -10.67
N PRO A 15 -2.97 -0.93 -11.35
CA PRO A 15 -2.17 -0.75 -12.56
C PRO A 15 -0.70 -1.07 -12.31
N PHE A 16 -0.07 -1.80 -13.25
CA PHE A 16 1.34 -2.23 -13.20
C PHE A 16 1.79 -3.09 -12.00
N ALA A 17 1.02 -3.20 -10.92
CA ALA A 17 1.40 -3.94 -9.70
C ALA A 17 0.45 -5.10 -9.39
N GLY A 18 -0.72 -5.15 -10.03
CA GLY A 18 -1.66 -6.25 -9.97
C GLY A 18 -1.60 -7.10 -11.23
N HIS A 19 -1.61 -8.43 -11.09
CA HIS A 19 -1.55 -9.33 -12.24
C HIS A 19 -2.80 -9.24 -13.14
N GLU A 20 -3.95 -8.86 -12.57
CA GLU A 20 -5.21 -8.64 -13.29
C GLU A 20 -5.41 -7.15 -13.66
N GLY A 21 -4.45 -6.28 -13.32
CA GLY A 21 -4.54 -4.84 -13.54
C GLY A 21 -4.19 -4.41 -14.97
N PRO A 22 -4.71 -3.25 -15.44
CA PRO A 22 -4.31 -2.68 -16.72
C PRO A 22 -2.81 -2.38 -16.72
N GLY A 23 -2.13 -2.71 -17.81
CA GLY A 23 -0.67 -2.58 -17.89
C GLY A 23 0.13 -3.77 -17.34
N SER A 24 -0.51 -4.80 -16.78
CA SER A 24 0.19 -6.05 -16.40
C SER A 24 0.86 -6.74 -17.60
N ALA A 25 0.28 -6.60 -18.79
CA ALA A 25 0.86 -7.09 -20.04
C ALA A 25 2.14 -6.36 -20.45
N LEU A 26 2.33 -5.11 -20.00
CA LEU A 26 3.56 -4.34 -20.23
C LEU A 26 4.67 -4.72 -19.24
N MET A 27 4.30 -5.27 -18.08
CA MET A 27 5.22 -5.80 -17.07
C MET A 27 5.64 -7.23 -17.36
N LYS A 28 5.88 -7.52 -18.64
CA LYS A 28 6.40 -8.79 -19.15
C LYS A 28 7.63 -8.51 -20.01
N LEU A 29 8.72 -9.22 -19.75
CA LEU A 29 9.89 -9.22 -20.62
C LEU A 29 9.97 -10.59 -21.29
N GLY A 30 9.54 -10.66 -22.56
CA GLY A 30 9.33 -11.93 -23.25
C GLY A 30 8.30 -12.78 -22.50
N ASP A 31 8.68 -14.02 -22.16
CA ASP A 31 7.83 -14.97 -21.44
C ASP A 31 7.85 -14.78 -19.91
N ILE A 32 8.68 -13.87 -19.38
CA ILE A 32 8.83 -13.66 -17.94
C ILE A 32 7.90 -12.52 -17.49
N ALA A 33 6.85 -12.87 -16.76
CA ALA A 33 5.93 -11.91 -16.15
C ALA A 33 6.45 -11.47 -14.77
N PHE A 34 6.87 -10.20 -14.67
CA PHE A 34 7.36 -9.62 -13.41
C PHE A 34 6.25 -9.45 -12.37
N VAL A 35 5.02 -9.28 -12.84
CA VAL A 35 3.82 -9.25 -12.00
C VAL A 35 3.07 -10.54 -12.30
N ASN A 36 2.94 -11.42 -11.31
CA ASN A 36 2.22 -12.68 -11.41
C ASN A 36 1.48 -12.98 -10.10
N ASN A 37 0.66 -14.04 -10.05
CA ASN A 37 -0.13 -14.40 -8.85
C ASN A 37 0.73 -14.72 -7.59
N GLN A 38 2.05 -14.80 -7.70
CA GLN A 38 2.98 -14.97 -6.57
C GLN A 38 3.77 -13.69 -6.26
N SER A 39 3.65 -12.65 -7.07
CA SER A 39 4.40 -11.40 -6.99
C SER A 39 3.53 -10.21 -7.41
N ASP A 40 2.27 -10.22 -6.99
CA ASP A 40 1.33 -9.12 -7.18
C ASP A 40 1.16 -8.31 -5.88
N ALA A 41 0.54 -7.13 -6.00
CA ALA A 41 0.25 -6.26 -4.87
C ALA A 41 -0.59 -6.96 -3.79
N ARG A 42 -1.49 -7.89 -4.18
CA ARG A 42 -2.25 -8.69 -3.22
C ARG A 42 -1.34 -9.60 -2.40
N PHE A 43 -0.41 -10.31 -3.03
CA PHE A 43 0.55 -11.18 -2.34
C PHE A 43 1.45 -10.35 -1.41
N ALA A 44 1.88 -9.17 -1.86
CA ALA A 44 2.65 -8.25 -1.04
C ALA A 44 1.89 -7.80 0.22
N LEU A 45 0.58 -7.57 0.12
CA LEU A 45 -0.27 -7.20 1.27
C LEU A 45 -0.56 -8.39 2.21
N LEU A 46 -0.92 -9.54 1.66
CA LEU A 46 -1.34 -10.70 2.48
C LEU A 46 -0.17 -11.52 3.03
N GLY A 47 0.97 -11.56 2.34
CA GLY A 47 2.08 -12.45 2.68
C GLY A 47 1.82 -13.92 2.38
N GLY A 48 0.80 -14.21 1.59
CA GLY A 48 0.39 -15.56 1.22
C GLY A 48 -0.72 -15.51 0.15
N ARG A 49 -1.12 -16.69 -0.33
CA ARG A 49 -2.17 -16.81 -1.37
C ARG A 49 -3.58 -16.61 -0.83
N PHE A 50 -3.76 -16.76 0.49
CA PHE A 50 -5.03 -16.66 1.19
C PHE A 50 -4.90 -15.76 2.42
N VAL A 51 -6.03 -15.26 2.92
CA VAL A 51 -6.07 -14.51 4.17
C VAL A 51 -5.91 -15.49 5.33
N GLY A 52 -4.88 -15.29 6.14
CA GLY A 52 -4.55 -16.16 7.27
C GLY A 52 -3.68 -15.46 8.29
N GLU A 53 -2.97 -16.23 9.12
CA GLU A 53 -2.15 -15.71 10.23
C GLU A 53 -1.06 -14.74 9.76
N ALA A 54 -0.40 -15.02 8.62
CA ALA A 54 0.59 -14.12 8.04
C ALA A 54 0.03 -12.74 7.70
N ALA A 55 -1.21 -12.68 7.21
CA ALA A 55 -1.88 -11.40 6.93
C ALA A 55 -2.19 -10.67 8.24
N LEU A 56 -2.66 -11.37 9.27
CA LEU A 56 -2.95 -10.78 10.58
C LEU A 56 -1.71 -10.11 11.19
N LEU A 57 -0.57 -10.81 11.22
CA LEU A 57 0.67 -10.27 11.77
C LEU A 57 1.15 -9.04 10.98
N ARG A 58 1.08 -9.09 9.64
CA ARG A 58 1.49 -7.97 8.78
C ARG A 58 0.63 -6.73 8.99
N PHE A 59 -0.69 -6.89 9.03
CA PHE A 59 -1.59 -5.76 9.29
C PHE A 59 -1.44 -5.22 10.71
N TYR A 60 -1.16 -6.08 11.70
CA TYR A 60 -0.89 -5.64 13.07
C TYR A 60 0.37 -4.77 13.13
N VAL A 61 1.49 -5.22 12.57
CA VAL A 61 2.74 -4.45 12.54
C VAL A 61 2.57 -3.17 11.71
N LEU A 62 1.93 -3.26 10.55
CA LEU A 62 1.63 -2.10 9.71
C LEU A 62 0.79 -1.07 10.48
N HIS A 63 -0.23 -1.49 11.22
CA HIS A 63 -1.16 -0.59 11.88
C HIS A 63 -0.64 -0.02 13.20
N CYS A 64 0.03 -0.84 14.02
CA CYS A 64 0.50 -0.42 15.34
C CYS A 64 1.89 0.23 15.33
N VAL A 65 2.69 -0.03 14.30
CA VAL A 65 4.08 0.48 14.21
C VAL A 65 4.27 1.31 12.94
N GLY A 66 4.00 0.74 11.76
CA GLY A 66 4.27 1.40 10.49
C GLY A 66 3.49 2.71 10.31
N LEU A 67 2.16 2.65 10.38
CA LEU A 67 1.28 3.81 10.18
C LEU A 67 1.51 4.92 11.22
N PRO A 68 1.65 4.64 12.54
CA PRO A 68 1.92 5.69 13.52
C PRO A 68 3.27 6.38 13.29
N LEU A 69 4.30 5.65 12.89
CA LEU A 69 5.61 6.23 12.58
C LEU A 69 5.57 7.10 11.33
N VAL A 70 4.94 6.62 10.25
CA VAL A 70 4.79 7.38 9.00
C VAL A 70 3.92 8.61 9.23
N ALA A 71 2.79 8.48 9.91
CA ALA A 71 1.92 9.60 10.25
C ALA A 71 2.63 10.60 11.16
N GLY A 72 3.36 10.14 12.18
CA GLY A 72 4.17 10.99 13.05
C GLY A 72 5.23 11.79 12.28
N PHE A 73 5.93 11.13 11.36
CA PHE A 73 6.92 11.77 10.50
C PHE A 73 6.28 12.82 9.57
N LEU A 74 5.16 12.49 8.93
CA LEU A 74 4.43 13.42 8.06
C LEU A 74 3.87 14.60 8.86
N MET A 75 3.36 14.39 10.08
CA MET A 75 2.93 15.46 10.98
C MET A 75 4.10 16.36 11.38
N ALA A 76 5.27 15.79 11.69
CA ALA A 76 6.45 16.57 12.01
C ALA A 76 6.89 17.47 10.84
N ILE A 77 6.93 16.93 9.62
CA ILE A 77 7.20 17.73 8.41
C ILE A 77 6.13 18.80 8.22
N HIS A 78 4.86 18.44 8.36
CA HIS A 78 3.73 19.35 8.19
C HIS A 78 3.80 20.54 9.16
N PHE A 79 4.02 20.29 10.45
CA PHE A 79 4.17 21.34 11.46
C PHE A 79 5.44 22.17 11.28
N TRP A 80 6.53 21.54 10.87
CA TRP A 80 7.76 22.27 10.52
C TRP A 80 7.53 23.22 9.34
N ARG A 81 6.81 22.78 8.31
CA ARG A 81 6.43 23.61 7.16
C ARG A 81 5.54 24.78 7.59
N ILE A 82 4.50 24.54 8.38
CA ILE A 82 3.65 25.61 8.93
C ILE A 82 4.50 26.66 9.65
N ARG A 83 5.44 26.23 10.50
CA ARG A 83 6.29 27.17 11.24
C ARG A 83 7.31 27.90 10.35
N ARG A 84 7.83 27.23 9.32
CA ARG A 84 8.84 27.79 8.42
C ARG A 84 8.23 28.78 7.42
N ASP A 85 7.04 28.51 6.93
CA ASP A 85 6.40 29.24 5.83
C ASP A 85 5.56 30.45 6.32
N GLY A 86 5.78 30.90 7.56
CA GLY A 86 5.16 32.12 8.11
C GLY A 86 3.90 31.91 8.95
N GLY A 87 3.57 30.65 9.29
CA GLY A 87 2.42 30.32 10.11
C GLY A 87 1.15 30.10 9.29
N ILE A 88 0.01 30.50 9.85
CA ILE A 88 -1.30 30.33 9.25
C ILE A 88 -1.57 31.51 8.31
N SER A 89 -2.01 31.24 7.08
CA SER A 89 -2.45 32.27 6.14
C SER A 89 -3.53 33.14 6.79
N GLY A 90 -3.35 34.46 6.73
CA GLY A 90 -4.32 35.42 7.24
C GLY A 90 -5.66 35.35 6.50
N PRO A 91 -6.75 35.87 7.10
CA PRO A 91 -8.04 35.98 6.43
C PRO A 91 -7.93 36.82 5.15
N LEU A 92 -8.72 36.44 4.15
CA LEU A 92 -8.90 37.18 2.90
C LEU A 92 -9.65 38.49 3.13
#